data_AF-A0A9P6DW32-F1
#
_entry.id   AF-A0A9P6DW32-F1
#
_cell.length_a   1.000
_cell.length_b   1.000
_cell.length_c   1.000
_cell.angle_alpha   90.00
_cell.angle_beta   90.00
_cell.angle_gamma   90.00
#
_symmetry.space_group_name_H-M   'P 1'
#
loop_
_entity.id
_entity.type
_entity.pdbx_description
1 polymer ?
#
loop_
_entity_poly.entity_id
_entity_poly.type
_entity_poly.pdbx_seq_one_letter_code
_entity_poly.pdbx_strand_id
1 'polypeptide(L)' 'ADRPGDTVDVFHTVFGVAGLSLLDYSDLDNMDPIGCVPSRLIESLGLKKD' A
#
# COMPACT_ATOMS: atom_id res chain seq x y z
N ALA A 1 -8.99 -0.95 -10.72
CA ALA A 1 -10.36 -0.44 -10.94
C ALA A 1 -11.12 -0.61 -9.62
N ASP A 2 -12.22 0.13 -9.42
CA ASP A 2 -13.04 0.02 -8.20
C ASP A 2 -13.67 -1.38 -8.07
N ARG A 3 -14.28 -1.88 -9.15
CA ARG A 3 -14.95 -3.19 -9.18
C ARG A 3 -14.58 -4.05 -10.39
N PRO A 4 -14.86 -5.36 -10.36
CA PRO A 4 -14.69 -6.22 -11.53
C PRO A 4 -15.49 -5.70 -12.73
N GLY A 5 -14.84 -5.58 -13.89
CA GLY A 5 -15.45 -5.08 -15.13
C GLY A 5 -15.30 -3.58 -15.36
N ASP A 6 -14.87 -2.81 -14.36
CA ASP A 6 -14.55 -1.38 -14.53
C ASP A 6 -13.18 -1.20 -15.19
N THR A 7 -13.00 -0.07 -15.90
CA THR A 7 -11.70 0.33 -16.45
C THR A 7 -10.70 0.63 -15.33
N VAL A 8 -9.44 0.25 -15.52
CA VAL A 8 -8.37 0.48 -14.54
C VAL A 8 -7.94 1.94 -14.49
N ASP A 9 -7.50 2.36 -13.31
CA ASP A 9 -6.91 3.67 -13.04
C ASP A 9 -5.80 3.54 -11.99
N VAL A 10 -4.96 4.57 -11.88
CA VAL A 10 -3.82 4.58 -10.96
C VAL A 10 -4.23 4.58 -9.49
N PHE A 11 -5.36 5.19 -9.15
CA PHE A 11 -5.81 5.35 -7.77
C PHE A 11 -6.20 4.00 -7.17
N HIS A 12 -7.11 3.28 -7.82
CA HIS A 12 -7.52 1.96 -7.34
C HIS A 12 -6.42 0.90 -7.49
N THR A 13 -5.47 1.11 -8.41
CA THR A 13 -4.29 0.23 -8.51
C THR A 13 -3.42 0.36 -7.26
N VAL A 14 -3.09 1.58 -6.84
CA VAL A 14 -2.29 1.83 -5.63
C VAL A 14 -2.98 1.25 -4.39
N PHE A 15 -4.28 1.54 -4.19
CA PHE A 15 -5.00 1.05 -3.01
C PHE A 15 -5.26 -0.46 -3.04
N GLY A 16 -5.44 -1.06 -4.21
CA GLY A 16 -5.54 -2.51 -4.36
C GLY A 16 -4.24 -3.21 -3.95
N VAL A 17 -3.09 -2.72 -4.42
CA VAL A 17 -1.78 -3.26 -4.04
C VAL A 17 -1.47 -3.00 -2.56
N ALA A 18 -1.78 -1.82 -2.05
CA ALA A 18 -1.63 -1.48 -0.63
C ALA A 18 -2.43 -2.44 0.27
N GLY A 19 -3.68 -2.71 -0.09
CA GLY A 19 -4.53 -3.66 0.64
C GLY A 19 -3.97 -5.08 0.63
N LEU A 20 -3.41 -5.54 -0.50
CA LEU A 20 -2.75 -6.84 -0.58
C LEU A 20 -1.51 -6.93 0.31
N SER A 21 -0.70 -5.86 0.36
CA SER A 21 0.46 -5.79 1.27
C SER A 21 0.03 -5.88 2.74
N LEU A 22 -1.03 -5.15 3.13
CA LEU A 22 -1.58 -5.21 4.49
C LEU A 22 -2.18 -6.59 4.86
N LEU A 23 -2.44 -7.45 3.88
CA LEU A 23 -2.90 -8.83 4.06
C LEU A 23 -1.75 -9.86 3.96
N ASP A 24 -0.49 -9.42 4.09
CA ASP A 24 0.71 -10.25 4.06
C ASP A 24 0.88 -11.06 2.76
N TYR A 25 0.51 -10.48 1.61
CA TYR A 25 0.81 -11.10 0.32
C TYR A 25 2.33 -11.17 0.09
N SER A 26 2.88 -12.37 -0.10
CA SER A 26 4.31 -12.70 0.06
C SER A 26 5.30 -11.88 -0.78
N ASP A 27 4.85 -11.31 -1.89
CA ASP A 27 5.71 -10.65 -2.88
C ASP A 27 5.65 -9.12 -2.80
N LEU A 28 5.02 -8.57 -1.75
CA LEU A 28 4.89 -7.13 -1.54
C LEU A 28 5.70 -6.67 -0.32
N ASP A 29 6.26 -5.46 -0.42
CA ASP A 29 6.87 -4.78 0.71
C ASP A 29 5.83 -4.50 1.80
N ASN A 30 6.24 -4.46 3.07
CA ASN A 30 5.39 -3.99 4.16
C ASN A 30 4.91 -2.56 3.91
N MET A 31 3.62 -2.33 4.10
CA MET A 31 2.97 -1.04 3.94
C MET A 31 2.78 -0.34 5.29
N ASP A 32 3.14 0.94 5.36
CA ASP A 32 2.69 1.80 6.46
C ASP A 32 1.23 2.23 6.19
N PRO A 33 0.28 1.89 7.09
CA PRO A 33 -1.14 2.17 6.86
C PRO A 33 -1.53 3.63 7.08
N ILE A 34 -0.67 4.45 7.71
CA ILE A 34 -0.93 5.88 7.96
C ILE A 34 -0.61 6.69 6.72
N GLY A 35 0.57 6.45 6.14
CA GLY A 35 1.10 7.16 4.99
C GLY A 35 0.75 6.53 3.63
N CYS A 36 0.26 5.29 3.60
CA CYS A 36 0.07 4.52 2.35
C CYS A 36 1.37 4.47 1.50
N VAL A 37 2.50 4.27 2.19
CA VAL A 37 3.85 4.15 1.59
C VAL A 37 4.59 2.96 2.19
N PRO A 38 5.63 2.41 1.54
CA PRO A 38 6.41 1.33 2.12
C PRO A 38 6.97 1.70 3.51
N SER A 39 6.85 0.80 4.49
CA SER A 39 7.27 1.06 5.88
C SER A 39 8.74 1.45 5.97
N ARG A 40 9.60 0.91 5.08
CA ARG A 40 11.03 1.27 5.00
C ARG A 40 11.25 2.77 4.79
N LEU A 41 10.33 3.47 4.11
CA LEU A 41 10.43 4.90 3.86
C LEU A 41 10.16 5.69 5.15
N ILE A 42 9.11 5.33 5.88
CA ILE A 42 8.78 5.91 7.20
C ILE A 42 9.95 5.73 8.17
N GLU A 43 10.56 4.54 8.18
CA GLU A 43 11.74 4.24 9.00
C GLU A 43 12.95 5.05 8.57
N SER A 44 13.25 5.15 7.27
CA SER A 44 14.37 5.94 6.76
C SER A 44 14.26 7.44 7.05
N LEU A 45 13.03 7.95 7.21
CA LEU A 45 12.75 9.35 7.50
C LEU A 45 12.59 9.63 9.00
N GLY A 46 12.65 8.61 9.87
CA GLY A 46 12.43 8.77 11.31
C GLY A 46 11.01 9.21 11.66
N LEU A 47 10.02 8.84 10.84
CA LEU A 47 8.62 9.27 10.99
C LEU A 47 7.74 8.21 11.68
N LYS A 48 8.32 7.11 12.16
CA LYS A 48 7.59 6.04 12.83
C LYS A 48 6.98 6.59 14.12
N LYS A 49 5.66 6.45 14.25
CA LYS A 49 4.93 6.86 15.45
C LYS A 49 5.14 5.81 16.54
N ASP A 50 5.31 6.29 17.78
CA ASP A 50 5.36 5.47 18.99
C ASP A 50 4.07 4.67 19.23
#